data_AF-A0A4Q9PGY9-F1
#
_entry.id   AF-A0A4Q9PGY9-F1
#
_cell.length_a   1.000
_cell.length_b   1.000
_cell.length_c   1.000
_cell.angle_alpha   90.00
_cell.angle_beta   90.00
_cell.angle_gamma   90.00
#
_symmetry.space_group_name_H-M   'P 1'
#
loop_
_entity.id
_entity.type
_entity.pdbx_description
1 polymer ?
#
loop_
_entity_poly.entity_id
_entity_poly.type
_entity_poly.pdbx_seq_one_letter_code
_entity_poly.pdbx_strand_id
1 'polypeptide(L)'
;MTDNIDTSQLWISGIEVRYGCQPSQRPPERVLEEGGKSENINEGLCGKYVWLVPQYTRREYQAATGFEVVIQCLPDMSKKNLSKRGGGKYRYLLPIMDTRQRRKIVHVVLLRQSQDLPCVPPGWDGATGNINEGRGNSFLYLLWKAESVQ
;
A
#
# COMPACT_ATOMS: atom_id res chain seq x y z
N MET A 1 -34.55 7.19 -19.67
CA MET A 1 -33.19 6.62 -19.63
C MET A 1 -32.82 6.55 -18.17
N THR A 2 -32.96 5.38 -17.55
CA THR A 2 -32.52 5.17 -16.18
C THR A 2 -31.02 4.92 -16.22
N ASP A 3 -30.26 5.83 -15.63
CA ASP A 3 -28.86 5.61 -15.32
C ASP A 3 -28.76 4.34 -14.48
N ASN A 4 -28.26 3.25 -15.07
CA ASN A 4 -27.80 2.10 -14.32
C ASN A 4 -26.56 2.55 -13.55
N ILE A 5 -26.76 3.04 -12.32
CA ILE A 5 -25.67 3.23 -11.38
C ILE A 5 -25.10 1.84 -11.10
N ASP A 6 -23.89 1.58 -11.60
CA ASP A 6 -23.12 0.40 -11.24
C ASP A 6 -22.81 0.48 -9.73
N THR A 7 -23.67 -0.13 -8.92
CA THR A 7 -23.54 -0.23 -7.46
C THR A 7 -22.57 -1.34 -7.04
N SER A 8 -21.80 -1.93 -7.97
CA SER A 8 -20.88 -3.01 -7.59
C SER A 8 -19.76 -2.50 -6.69
N GLN A 9 -19.80 -2.95 -5.44
CA GLN A 9 -18.75 -2.70 -4.46
C GLN A 9 -17.41 -3.20 -5.01
N LEU A 10 -16.44 -2.30 -5.13
CA LEU A 10 -15.05 -2.66 -5.44
C LEU A 10 -14.26 -2.77 -4.15
N TRP A 11 -13.63 -3.93 -3.95
CA TRP A 11 -12.67 -4.15 -2.88
C TRP A 11 -11.26 -4.12 -3.43
N ILE A 12 -10.30 -3.77 -2.60
CA ILE A 12 -8.88 -3.86 -2.93
C ILE A 12 -8.44 -5.32 -2.72
N SER A 13 -7.86 -5.94 -3.74
CA SER A 13 -7.29 -7.30 -3.69
C SER A 13 -5.79 -7.32 -3.45
N GLY A 14 -5.11 -6.21 -3.78
CA GLY A 14 -3.66 -6.14 -3.70
C GLY A 14 -3.13 -4.76 -4.08
N ILE A 15 -1.81 -4.66 -4.11
CA ILE A 15 -1.09 -3.46 -4.52
C ILE A 15 -0.09 -3.84 -5.60
N GLU A 16 -0.20 -3.22 -6.77
CA GLU A 16 0.86 -3.25 -7.76
C GLU A 16 1.95 -2.24 -7.40
N VAL A 17 3.21 -2.67 -7.48
CA VAL A 17 4.37 -1.78 -7.37
C VAL A 17 4.77 -1.27 -8.75
N ARG A 18 4.86 0.05 -8.91
CA ARG A 18 5.32 0.72 -10.13
C ARG A 18 6.64 1.43 -9.89
N TYR A 19 7.58 1.25 -10.81
CA TYR A 19 8.89 1.90 -10.77
C TYR A 19 8.97 3.04 -11.79
N GLY A 20 9.66 4.10 -11.42
CA GLY A 20 10.01 5.21 -12.31
C GLY A 20 11.46 5.63 -12.21
N CYS A 21 11.92 6.34 -13.24
CA CYS A 21 13.21 7.02 -13.30
C CYS A 21 13.10 8.50 -12.90
N GLN A 22 11.90 9.09 -12.99
CA GLN A 22 11.67 10.51 -12.74
C GLN A 22 10.27 10.75 -12.14
N PRO A 23 10.04 11.84 -11.39
CA PRO A 23 8.76 12.11 -10.74
C PRO A 23 7.56 12.19 -11.68
N SER A 24 7.74 12.65 -12.92
CA SER A 24 6.65 12.78 -13.91
C SER A 24 6.09 11.44 -14.40
N GLN A 25 6.73 10.31 -14.07
CA GLN A 25 6.23 8.96 -14.36
C GLN A 25 5.32 8.40 -13.26
N ARG A 26 4.99 9.23 -12.27
CA ARG A 26 4.09 8.90 -11.17
C ARG A 26 2.70 8.49 -11.71
N PRO A 27 2.22 7.26 -11.44
CA PRO A 27 0.91 6.83 -11.91
C PRO A 27 -0.23 7.70 -11.34
N PRO A 28 -1.23 8.11 -12.14
CA PRO A 28 -2.35 8.90 -11.65
C PRO A 28 -3.18 8.16 -10.61
N GLU A 29 -3.36 6.86 -10.76
CA GLU A 29 -4.15 5.96 -9.90
C GLU A 29 -3.42 5.46 -8.64
N ARG A 30 -2.22 5.96 -8.37
CA ARG A 30 -1.42 5.52 -7.21
C ARG A 30 -2.14 5.79 -5.89
N VAL A 31 -1.70 5.08 -4.85
CA VAL A 31 -2.02 5.39 -3.45
C VAL A 31 -1.46 6.77 -3.11
N LEU A 32 -2.33 7.66 -2.63
CA LEU A 32 -1.98 9.00 -2.19
C LEU A 32 -1.45 9.00 -0.76
N GLU A 33 -0.62 9.98 -0.42
CA GLU A 33 -0.21 10.23 0.97
C GLU A 33 -1.19 11.19 1.64
N GLU A 34 -1.65 10.84 2.84
CA GLU A 34 -2.74 11.51 3.57
C GLU A 34 -2.43 12.98 3.90
N GLY A 35 -1.18 13.32 4.19
CA GLY A 35 -0.72 14.65 4.61
C GLY A 35 -0.07 15.49 3.51
N GLY A 36 -0.18 15.09 2.24
CA GLY A 36 0.43 15.80 1.11
C GLY A 36 1.95 15.67 0.98
N LYS A 37 2.58 14.74 1.70
CA LYS A 37 4.00 14.39 1.54
C LYS A 37 4.21 13.50 0.32
N SER A 38 5.46 13.21 0.00
CA SER A 38 5.80 12.39 -1.16
C SER A 38 5.27 10.96 -1.03
N GLU A 39 4.59 10.49 -2.08
CA GLU A 39 4.11 9.10 -2.21
C GLU A 39 5.20 8.16 -2.75
N ASN A 40 6.39 8.69 -3.08
CA ASN A 40 7.53 7.86 -3.46
C ASN A 40 8.06 7.11 -2.24
N ILE A 41 7.99 5.77 -2.24
CA ILE A 41 8.47 4.96 -1.11
C ILE A 41 9.96 5.25 -0.80
N ASN A 42 10.75 5.54 -1.84
CA ASN A 42 12.16 5.88 -1.74
C ASN A 42 12.44 7.38 -1.53
N GLU A 43 11.48 8.18 -1.06
CA GLU A 43 11.71 9.61 -0.82
C GLU A 43 12.92 9.86 0.09
N GLY A 44 13.76 10.83 -0.29
CA GLY A 44 15.01 11.16 0.43
C GLY A 44 16.11 10.10 0.31
N LEU A 45 15.92 9.07 -0.51
CA LEU A 45 16.88 8.00 -0.75
C LEU A 45 17.26 7.96 -2.22
N CYS A 46 18.45 7.42 -2.52
CA CYS A 46 18.83 7.14 -3.89
C CYS A 46 17.97 6.02 -4.51
N GLY A 47 18.04 5.84 -5.82
CA GLY A 47 17.44 4.70 -6.51
C GLY A 47 16.29 5.04 -7.44
N LYS A 48 15.38 4.09 -7.65
CA LYS A 48 14.18 4.31 -8.46
C LYS A 48 13.11 5.02 -7.64
N TYR A 49 12.25 5.76 -8.31
CA TYR A 49 10.96 6.12 -7.75
C TYR A 49 10.11 4.86 -7.66
N VAL A 50 9.40 4.71 -6.55
CA VAL A 50 8.55 3.55 -6.27
C VAL A 50 7.20 4.06 -5.81
N TRP A 51 6.14 3.68 -6.51
CA TRP A 51 4.76 3.99 -6.15
C TRP A 51 3.94 2.71 -6.01
N LEU A 52 2.89 2.81 -5.20
CA LEU A 52 1.90 1.77 -4.98
C LEU A 52 0.65 2.10 -5.80
N VAL A 53 0.08 1.12 -6.48
CA VAL A 53 -1.18 1.26 -7.24
C VAL A 53 -2.16 0.21 -6.72
N PRO A 54 -3.33 0.58 -6.18
CA PRO A 54 -4.30 -0.38 -5.72
C PRO A 54 -4.85 -1.21 -6.87
N GLN A 55 -5.02 -2.51 -6.62
CA GLN A 55 -5.70 -3.42 -7.53
C GLN A 55 -7.07 -3.74 -6.95
N TYR A 56 -8.10 -3.61 -7.77
CA TYR A 56 -9.49 -3.80 -7.36
C TYR A 56 -10.05 -5.14 -7.83
N THR A 57 -10.99 -5.68 -7.07
CA THR A 57 -11.74 -6.89 -7.38
C THR A 57 -13.21 -6.74 -6.98
N ARG A 58 -14.07 -7.51 -7.65
CA ARG A 58 -15.47 -7.72 -7.27
C ARG A 58 -15.70 -9.08 -6.61
N ARG A 59 -14.64 -9.86 -6.41
CA ARG A 59 -14.71 -11.22 -5.87
C ARG A 59 -14.29 -11.19 -4.41
N GLU A 60 -15.23 -11.42 -3.50
CA GLU A 60 -15.00 -11.34 -2.05
C GLU A 60 -13.81 -12.19 -1.59
N TYR A 61 -13.67 -13.39 -2.14
CA TYR A 61 -12.59 -14.32 -1.77
C TYR A 61 -11.20 -13.87 -2.25
N GLN A 62 -11.12 -12.87 -3.13
CA GLN A 62 -9.87 -12.24 -3.57
C GLN A 62 -9.61 -10.91 -2.85
N ALA A 63 -10.59 -10.41 -2.08
CA ALA A 63 -10.49 -9.12 -1.43
C ALA A 63 -9.55 -9.20 -0.21
N ALA A 64 -8.67 -8.21 -0.11
CA ALA A 64 -7.75 -8.09 1.02
C ALA A 64 -8.51 -7.69 2.28
N THR A 65 -8.05 -8.24 3.40
CA THR A 65 -8.52 -7.93 4.76
C THR A 65 -7.45 -7.20 5.57
N GLY A 66 -6.22 -7.17 5.07
CA GLY A 66 -5.07 -6.48 5.63
C GLY A 66 -3.91 -6.48 4.66
N PHE A 67 -2.81 -5.83 5.04
CA PHE A 67 -1.53 -5.91 4.35
C PHE A 67 -0.40 -6.13 5.34
N GLU A 68 0.60 -6.91 4.94
CA GLU A 68 1.83 -7.12 5.69
C GLU A 68 3.05 -6.63 4.93
N VAL A 69 4.05 -6.16 5.68
CA VAL A 69 5.36 -5.79 5.14
C VAL A 69 6.35 -6.86 5.52
N VAL A 70 6.97 -7.48 4.53
CA VAL A 70 8.02 -8.48 4.72
C VAL A 70 9.35 -7.83 4.37
N ILE A 71 10.31 -7.86 5.32
CA ILE A 71 11.66 -7.32 5.16
C ILE A 71 12.68 -8.45 5.32
N GLN A 72 13.52 -8.68 4.31
CA GLN A 72 14.42 -9.83 4.27
C GLN A 72 15.77 -9.54 3.59
N CYS A 73 16.79 -10.33 3.93
CA CYS A 73 18.15 -10.13 3.42
C CYS A 73 18.33 -10.61 1.98
N LEU A 74 17.66 -11.69 1.58
CA LEU A 74 17.77 -12.27 0.25
C LEU A 74 16.60 -11.83 -0.63
N PRO A 75 16.83 -11.58 -1.94
CA PRO A 75 15.74 -11.20 -2.83
C PRO A 75 14.80 -12.38 -3.09
N ASP A 76 13.51 -12.10 -3.02
CA ASP A 76 12.49 -12.87 -3.72
C ASP A 76 12.29 -12.26 -5.12
N MET A 77 12.72 -13.01 -6.14
CA MET A 77 12.64 -12.59 -7.54
C MET A 77 11.22 -12.69 -8.12
N SER A 78 10.29 -13.36 -7.43
CA SER A 78 8.87 -13.41 -7.82
C SER A 78 8.11 -12.14 -7.45
N LYS A 79 8.71 -11.26 -6.64
CA LYS A 79 8.05 -10.08 -6.06
C LYS A 79 8.75 -8.78 -6.43
N LYS A 80 7.98 -7.70 -6.56
CA LYS A 80 8.53 -6.36 -6.78
C LYS A 80 9.01 -5.75 -5.47
N ASN A 81 10.32 -5.56 -5.35
CA ASN A 81 10.96 -4.93 -4.19
C ASN A 81 10.58 -3.44 -4.08
N LEU A 82 10.07 -3.02 -2.92
CA LEU A 82 9.74 -1.63 -2.60
C LEU A 82 10.99 -0.75 -2.42
N SER A 83 12.16 -1.35 -2.25
CA SER A 83 13.44 -0.67 -2.05
C SER A 83 14.30 -0.63 -3.32
N LYS A 84 13.69 -0.71 -4.50
CA LYS A 84 14.40 -0.89 -5.78
C LYS A 84 15.50 0.15 -5.99
N ARG A 85 16.76 -0.33 -5.98
CA ARG A 85 17.99 0.47 -6.11
C ARG A 85 18.18 1.54 -5.01
N GLY A 86 17.42 1.48 -3.91
CA GLY A 86 17.51 2.43 -2.80
C GLY A 86 18.17 1.86 -1.54
N GLY A 87 18.93 0.77 -1.68
CA GLY A 87 19.72 0.17 -0.62
C GLY A 87 18.92 -0.54 0.49
N GLY A 88 19.66 -1.19 1.39
CA GLY A 88 19.13 -1.96 2.51
C GLY A 88 18.51 -3.30 2.12
N LYS A 89 17.81 -3.92 3.08
CA LYS A 89 17.10 -5.20 2.91
C LYS A 89 16.04 -5.12 1.80
N TYR A 90 15.72 -6.25 1.18
CA TYR A 90 14.58 -6.34 0.26
C TYR A 90 13.29 -6.24 1.07
N ARG A 91 12.27 -5.61 0.49
CA ARG A 91 10.96 -5.59 1.14
C ARG A 91 9.79 -5.61 0.19
N TYR A 92 8.73 -6.22 0.67
CA TYR A 92 7.56 -6.57 -0.11
C TYR A 92 6.32 -6.24 0.69
N LEU A 93 5.28 -5.83 -0.02
CA LEU A 93 3.96 -5.59 0.54
C LEU A 93 3.03 -6.69 0.05
N LEU A 94 2.48 -7.47 0.97
CA LEU A 94 1.66 -8.63 0.64
C LEU A 94 0.23 -8.41 1.14
N PRO A 95 -0.79 -8.67 0.31
CA PRO A 95 -2.17 -8.66 0.77
C PRO A 95 -2.42 -9.88 1.67
N ILE A 96 -3.09 -9.64 2.79
CA ILE A 96 -3.68 -10.69 3.61
C ILE A 96 -5.09 -10.93 3.11
N MET A 97 -5.41 -12.17 2.77
CA MET A 97 -6.73 -12.60 2.32
C MET A 97 -7.31 -13.61 3.31
N ASP A 98 -8.08 -13.14 4.30
CA ASP A 98 -8.87 -14.04 5.16
C ASP A 98 -10.32 -14.12 4.66
N THR A 99 -10.70 -15.27 4.11
CA THR A 99 -12.06 -15.50 3.59
C THR A 99 -13.12 -15.57 4.69
N ARG A 100 -12.73 -15.73 5.97
CA ARG A 100 -13.65 -15.75 7.11
C ARG A 100 -13.98 -14.34 7.60
N GLN A 101 -13.14 -13.35 7.30
CA GLN A 101 -13.34 -11.97 7.73
C GLN A 101 -14.28 -11.24 6.77
N ARG A 102 -15.42 -10.78 7.28
CA ARG A 102 -16.47 -10.09 6.51
C ARG A 102 -16.11 -8.66 6.12
N ARG A 103 -15.16 -8.01 6.80
CA ARG A 103 -14.73 -6.65 6.46
C ARG A 103 -13.61 -6.70 5.43
N LYS A 104 -13.84 -6.11 4.25
CA LYS A 104 -12.90 -6.07 3.13
C LYS A 104 -12.41 -4.66 2.88
N ILE A 105 -11.15 -4.53 2.48
CA ILE A 105 -10.53 -3.22 2.26
C ILE A 105 -11.16 -2.54 1.03
N VAL A 106 -11.53 -1.28 1.18
CA VAL A 106 -12.13 -0.45 0.11
C VAL A 106 -11.29 0.78 -0.22
N HIS A 107 -10.42 1.20 0.72
CA HIS A 107 -9.62 2.40 0.57
C HIS A 107 -8.27 2.24 1.27
N VAL A 108 -7.22 2.78 0.65
CA VAL A 108 -5.86 2.79 1.19
C VAL A 108 -5.20 4.15 0.97
N VAL A 109 -4.34 4.54 1.91
CA VAL A 109 -3.46 5.72 1.80
C VAL A 109 -2.09 5.39 2.36
N LEU A 110 -1.10 6.20 1.98
CA LEU A 110 0.18 6.25 2.67
C LEU A 110 0.13 7.27 3.79
N LEU A 111 0.78 6.96 4.90
CA LEU A 111 1.05 7.92 5.97
C LEU A 111 2.57 8.00 6.19
N ARG A 112 3.16 9.16 5.90
CA ARG A 112 4.57 9.43 6.11
C ARG A 112 4.78 10.33 7.32
N GLN A 113 5.61 9.90 8.26
CA GLN A 113 5.84 10.63 9.51
C GLN A 113 7.34 10.71 9.87
N SER A 114 7.68 11.68 10.71
CA SER A 114 9.02 11.83 11.28
C SER A 114 9.23 10.98 12.53
N GLN A 115 8.16 10.43 13.08
CA GLN A 115 8.16 9.57 14.25
C GLN A 115 7.41 8.26 13.95
N ASP A 116 7.69 7.26 14.76
CA ASP A 116 7.05 5.95 14.69
C ASP A 116 5.55 6.04 14.96
N LEU A 117 4.80 5.04 14.48
CA LEU A 117 3.35 4.97 14.64
C LEU A 117 3.01 3.97 15.77
N PRO A 118 2.63 4.45 16.96
CA PRO A 118 2.42 3.56 18.11
C PRO A 118 1.16 2.71 17.99
N CYS A 119 0.15 3.18 17.26
CA CYS A 119 -1.11 2.49 17.03
C CYS A 119 -1.77 3.01 15.74
N VAL A 120 -2.76 2.28 15.24
CA VAL A 120 -3.55 2.69 14.06
C VAL A 120 -4.22 4.05 14.35
N PRO A 121 -4.07 5.07 13.47
CA PRO A 121 -4.66 6.38 13.70
C PRO A 121 -6.20 6.32 13.72
N PRO A 122 -6.87 7.20 14.49
CA PRO A 122 -8.32 7.29 14.48
C PRO A 122 -8.87 7.48 13.05
N GLY A 123 -9.97 6.77 12.75
CA GLY A 123 -10.59 6.79 11.42
C GLY A 123 -10.03 5.79 10.42
N TRP A 124 -9.04 4.99 10.81
CA TRP A 124 -8.49 3.90 10.01
C TRP A 124 -8.74 2.55 10.69
N ASP A 125 -8.94 1.50 9.90
CA ASP A 125 -9.21 0.14 10.39
C ASP A 125 -7.94 -0.70 10.57
N GLY A 126 -6.86 -0.29 9.91
CA GLY A 126 -5.57 -0.92 10.08
C GLY A 126 -4.43 -0.18 9.40
N ALA A 127 -3.23 -0.65 9.69
CA ALA A 127 -1.97 -0.12 9.20
C ALA A 127 -0.97 -1.26 9.02
N THR A 128 -0.04 -1.13 8.07
CA THR A 128 1.13 -2.00 8.02
C THR A 128 2.11 -1.68 9.16
N GLY A 129 3.14 -2.51 9.35
CA GLY A 129 4.38 -2.05 9.99
C GLY A 129 5.12 -1.00 9.15
N ASN A 130 6.24 -0.49 9.68
CA ASN A 130 7.02 0.56 9.01
C ASN A 130 7.72 0.04 7.74
N ILE A 131 7.24 0.48 6.57
CA ILE A 131 7.78 0.13 5.25
C ILE A 131 9.25 0.58 5.10
N ASN A 132 9.64 1.64 5.81
CA ASN A 132 10.98 2.22 5.77
C ASN A 132 11.87 1.79 6.94
N GLU A 133 11.49 0.74 7.67
CA GLU A 133 12.30 0.20 8.76
C GLU A 133 13.75 -0.07 8.31
N GLY A 134 14.70 0.40 9.11
CA GLY A 134 16.13 0.24 8.85
C GLY A 134 16.71 1.09 7.71
N ARG A 135 15.98 2.11 7.21
CA ARG A 135 16.50 3.02 6.16
C ARG A 135 16.72 4.47 6.59
N GLY A 136 16.25 4.87 7.77
CA GLY A 136 16.24 6.26 8.20
C GLY A 136 15.27 7.16 7.44
N ASN A 137 15.46 8.48 7.58
CA ASN A 137 14.68 9.59 7.00
C ASN A 137 13.23 9.76 7.48
N SER A 138 12.38 8.75 7.28
CA SER A 138 10.95 8.85 7.61
C SER A 138 10.34 7.47 7.83
N PHE A 139 9.33 7.44 8.68
CA PHE A 139 8.45 6.30 8.86
C PHE A 139 7.37 6.34 7.79
N LEU A 140 6.99 5.17 7.27
CA LEU A 140 6.01 5.08 6.20
C LEU A 140 5.11 3.86 6.40
N TYR A 141 3.81 4.09 6.34
CA TYR A 141 2.79 3.07 6.56
C TYR A 141 1.78 3.09 5.42
N LEU A 142 1.22 1.93 5.10
CA LEU A 142 -0.02 1.85 4.34
C LEU A 142 -1.17 1.71 5.34
N LEU A 143 -2.11 2.66 5.33
CA LEU A 143 -3.33 2.61 6.13
C LEU A 143 -4.50 2.14 5.26
N TRP A 144 -5.52 1.55 5.88
CA TRP A 144 -6.73 1.16 5.14
C TRP A 144 -8.03 1.37 5.91
N LYS A 145 -9.11 1.56 5.14
CA LYS A 145 -10.50 1.43 5.59
C LYS A 145 -11.13 0.19 4.99
N ALA A 146 -11.99 -0.45 5.77
CA ALA A 146 -12.68 -1.66 5.39
C ALA A 146 -14.18 -1.55 5.64
N GLU A 147 -14.96 -2.17 4.77
CA GLU A 147 -16.42 -2.22 4.87
C GLU A 147 -16.87 -3.67 4.96
N SER A 148 -17.94 -3.91 5.71
CA SER A 148 -18.57 -5.22 5.74
C SER A 148 -19.13 -5.55 4.36
N VAL A 149 -18.87 -6.77 3.87
CA VAL A 149 -19.63 -7.31 2.75
C VAL A 149 -21.10 -7.47 3.15
N GLN A 150 -21.98 -7.28 2.18
CA GLN A 150 -23.42 -7.52 2.33
C GLN A 150 -23.73 -9.02 2.30
#